data_AF-A0A1E3XCR9-F1
#
_entry.id   AF-A0A1E3XCR9-F1
#
_cell.length_a   1.000
_cell.length_b   1.000
_cell.length_c   1.000
_cell.angle_alpha   90.00
_cell.angle_beta   90.00
_cell.angle_gamma   90.00
#
_symmetry.space_group_name_H-M   'P 1'
#
loop_
_entity.id
_entity.type
_entity.pdbx_description
1 polymer ?
#
loop_
_entity_poly.entity_id
_entity_poly.type
_entity_poly.pdbx_seq_one_letter_code
_entity_poly.pdbx_strand_id
1 'polypeptide(L)' 'MPDKKTVAVLMGGTSSEREISFQSGEAVVNALSKTNNNVIEIVVKDDMSL' A
#
# COMPACT_ATOMS: atom_id res chain seq x y z
N MET A 1 14.91 -12.10 -18.38
CA MET A 1 13.76 -11.94 -17.47
C MET A 1 13.58 -10.45 -17.24
N PRO A 2 12.38 -9.85 -17.35
CA PRO A 2 12.22 -8.43 -17.07
C PRO A 2 12.61 -8.15 -15.60
N ASP A 3 13.26 -7.01 -15.37
CA ASP A 3 13.74 -6.63 -14.04
C ASP A 3 12.60 -6.56 -13.03
N LYS A 4 12.83 -7.11 -11.83
CA LYS A 4 11.89 -7.07 -10.71
C LYS A 4 11.65 -5.61 -10.32
N LYS A 5 10.43 -5.11 -10.50
CA LYS A 5 10.10 -3.72 -10.12
C LYS A 5 9.82 -3.64 -8.64
N THR A 6 10.22 -2.52 -8.02
CA THR A 6 9.79 -2.18 -6.65
C THR A 6 8.55 -1.31 -6.74
N VAL A 7 7.50 -1.69 -6.03
CA VAL A 7 6.21 -0.98 -6.00
C VAL A 7 5.82 -0.73 -4.55
N ALA A 8 5.69 0.54 -4.18
CA ALA A 8 5.15 0.93 -2.88
C ALA A 8 3.63 1.15 -2.99
N VAL A 9 2.86 0.55 -2.09
CA VAL A 9 1.42 0.77 -1.98
C VAL A 9 1.14 1.59 -0.72
N LEU A 10 0.68 2.82 -0.92
CA LEU A 10 0.26 3.74 0.14
C LEU A 10 -1.22 3.51 0.43
N MET A 11 -1.58 3.37 1.70
CA MET A 11 -2.95 3.09 2.11
C MET A 11 -3.29 3.70 3.48
N GLY A 12 -4.58 3.88 3.75
CA GLY A 12 -5.08 4.49 4.98
C GLY A 12 -5.16 6.01 4.87
N GLY A 13 -4.34 6.73 5.66
CA GLY A 13 -4.38 8.19 5.77
C GLY A 13 -5.32 8.72 6.86
N THR A 14 -5.54 10.04 6.85
CA THR A 14 -6.27 10.80 7.89
C THR A 14 -7.71 11.15 7.48
N SER A 15 -8.13 10.72 6.29
CA SER A 15 -9.47 10.95 5.73
C SER A 15 -10.53 10.07 6.40
N SER A 16 -11.81 10.47 6.29
CA SER A 16 -12.96 9.61 6.58
C SER A 16 -12.99 8.32 5.74
N GLU A 17 -12.28 8.28 4.62
CA GLU A 17 -12.13 7.10 3.75
C GLU A 17 -11.00 6.16 4.18
N ARG A 18 -10.36 6.39 5.34
CA ARG A 18 -9.20 5.61 5.82
C ARG A 18 -9.39 4.11 5.71
N GLU A 19 -10.51 3.57 6.19
CA GLU A 19 -10.78 2.13 6.18
C GLU A 19 -10.92 1.60 4.75
N ILE A 20 -11.59 2.36 3.88
CA ILE A 20 -11.76 2.01 2.46
C ILE A 20 -10.41 2.01 1.75
N SER A 21 -9.57 3.01 2.00
CA SER A 21 -8.20 3.08 1.46
C SER A 21 -7.33 1.93 1.96
N PHE A 22 -7.46 1.54 3.23
CA PHE A 22 -6.73 0.41 3.81
C PHE A 22 -7.12 -0.91 3.14
N GLN A 23 -8.41 -1.25 3.11
CA GLN A 23 -8.90 -2.50 2.53
C GLN A 23 -8.60 -2.63 1.03
N SER A 24 -8.77 -1.54 0.27
CA SER A 24 -8.41 -1.51 -1.14
C SER A 24 -6.89 -1.62 -1.37
N GLY A 25 -6.09 -1.00 -0.50
CA GLY A 25 -4.63 -1.15 -0.48
C GLY A 25 -4.19 -2.60 -0.28
N GLU A 26 -4.73 -3.29 0.72
CA GLU A 26 -4.46 -4.72 0.97
C GLU A 26 -4.79 -5.59 -0.25
N ALA A 27 -5.91 -5.32 -0.93
CA ALA A 27 -6.28 -6.04 -2.15
C ALA A 27 -5.25 -5.85 -3.29
N VAL A 28 -4.74 -4.63 -3.46
CA VAL A 28 -3.70 -4.31 -4.46
C VAL A 28 -2.39 -5.01 -4.13
N VAL A 29 -1.95 -4.98 -2.86
CA VAL A 29 -0.73 -5.67 -2.41
C VAL A 29 -0.83 -7.16 -2.65
N ASN A 30 -1.95 -7.79 -2.30
CA ASN A 30 -2.17 -9.22 -2.51
C ASN A 30 -2.09 -9.59 -4.00
N ALA A 31 -2.64 -8.75 -4.88
CA ALA A 31 -2.53 -8.96 -6.32
C ALA A 31 -1.08 -8.81 -6.82
N LEU A 32 -0.37 -7.76 -6.40
CA LEU A 32 1.01 -7.50 -6.82
C LEU A 32 1.99 -8.54 -6.27
N SER A 33 1.77 -9.07 -5.08
CA SER A 33 2.63 -10.08 -4.45
C SER A 33 2.61 -11.42 -5.17
N LYS A 34 1.59 -11.67 -6.01
CA LYS A 34 1.50 -12.85 -6.89
C LYS A 34 2.27 -12.69 -8.20
N THR A 35 2.89 -11.54 -8.42
CA THR A 35 3.68 -11.22 -9.61
C THR A 35 5.17 -11.12 -9.28
N ASN A 36 6.04 -10.99 -10.28
CA ASN A 36 7.48 -10.80 -10.06
C ASN A 36 7.84 -9.35 -9.67
N ASN A 37 7.25 -8.86 -8.58
CA ASN A 37 7.47 -7.51 -8.04
C ASN A 37 7.99 -7.58 -6.59
N ASN A 38 8.72 -6.55 -6.17
CA ASN A 38 9.05 -6.28 -4.78
C ASN A 38 8.02 -5.29 -4.24
N VAL A 39 7.07 -5.76 -3.43
CA VAL A 39 5.95 -4.93 -2.95
C VAL A 39 6.27 -4.43 -1.55
N ILE A 40 6.10 -3.12 -1.33
CA ILE A 40 6.31 -2.46 -0.04
C ILE A 40 4.98 -1.85 0.39
N GLU A 41 4.50 -2.23 1.57
CA GLU A 41 3.27 -1.69 2.16
C GLU A 41 3.58 -0.49 3.05
N ILE A 42 2.85 0.61 2.84
CA ILE A 42 2.99 1.83 3.65
C ILE A 42 1.61 2.24 4.15
N VAL A 43 1.34 1.96 5.42
CA VAL A 43 0.16 2.45 6.12
C VAL A 43 0.42 3.87 6.61
N VAL A 44 -0.21 4.84 5.97
CA VAL A 44 -0.12 6.24 6.39
C VAL A 44 -0.90 6.39 7.69
N LYS A 45 -0.20 6.76 8.76
CA LYS A 45 -0.78 7.06 10.07
C LYS A 45 -0.96 8.57 10.22
N ASP A 46 -1.95 8.94 11.02
CA ASP A 46 -2.07 10.30 11.51
C ASP A 46 -1.08 10.44 12.67
N ASP A 47 0.16 10.81 12.36
CA ASP A 47 1.12 11.25 13.38
C ASP A 47 1.32 12.75 13.17
N MET A 48 0.30 13.54 13.54
CA MET A 48 0.39 14.99 13.68
C MET A 48 0.95 15.39 15.05
N SER A 49 1.83 14.57 15.66
CA SER A 49 2.67 15.03 16.76
C SER A 49 3.76 15.94 16.19
N LEU A 50 3.50 17.26 16.18
CA LEU A 50 4.53 18.30 16.15
C LEU A 50 5.22 18.38 17.52
#